data_AF-A0A442GWD9-F1
#
_entry.id   AF-A0A442GWD9-F1
#
_cell.length_a   1.000
_cell.length_b   1.000
_cell.length_c   1.000
_cell.angle_alpha   90.00
_cell.angle_beta   90.00
_cell.angle_gamma   90.00
#
_symmetry.space_group_name_H-M   'P 1'
#
loop_
_entity.id
_entity.type
_entity.pdbx_description
1 polymer ?
#
loop_
_entity_poly.entity_id
_entity_poly.type
_entity_poly.pdbx_seq_one_letter_code
_entity_poly.pdbx_strand_id
1 'polypeptide(L)'
;MIRDLDWDEDRRLADWLAVVDQVKNMPAVLAAAIAWEAWQDFEPLQHQHWLGTLLVAGLLRQRGKVGSHLFCLNAGLRIVPRERRKSAVRSTRLLAVLDAFAEAAAAGLKELDRLALAKGQMERRLRNRRKNSSLPALIELVLARPVVSAGLIAAELKISQRAALDLVAELAIREVTGRGRYRAWGFG
;
A
#
# COMPACT_ATOMS: atom_id res chain seq x y z
N MET A 1 20.49 16.30 19.76
CA MET A 1 20.14 16.56 18.35
C MET A 1 20.51 18.01 18.07
N ILE A 2 21.55 18.24 17.27
CA ILE A 2 22.07 19.58 16.99
C ILE A 2 21.19 20.17 15.87
N ARG A 3 20.52 21.29 16.13
CA ARG A 3 19.88 22.10 15.08
C ARG A 3 20.99 22.67 14.22
N ASP A 4 21.00 22.30 12.94
CA ASP A 4 21.77 23.03 11.95
C ASP A 4 21.03 24.36 11.72
N LEU A 5 21.60 25.46 12.20
CA LEU A 5 20.95 26.77 12.24
C LEU A 5 20.71 27.35 10.83
N ASP A 6 21.39 26.80 9.83
CA ASP A 6 21.27 27.17 8.41
C ASP A 6 20.31 26.26 7.62
N TRP A 7 19.57 25.37 8.29
CA TRP A 7 18.60 24.49 7.64
C TRP A 7 17.27 25.22 7.35
N ASP A 8 17.11 25.63 6.09
CA ASP A 8 15.92 26.32 5.57
C ASP A 8 14.94 25.35 4.90
N GLU A 9 13.86 24.98 5.62
CA GLU A 9 12.80 24.09 5.16
C GLU A 9 12.10 24.64 3.91
N ASP A 10 11.69 25.91 3.98
CA ASP A 10 10.86 26.56 2.97
C ASP A 10 11.61 26.63 1.64
N ARG A 11 12.88 27.00 1.68
CA ARG A 11 13.74 27.02 0.49
C ARG A 11 13.91 25.63 -0.11
N ARG A 12 14.22 24.61 0.70
CA ARG A 12 14.43 23.24 0.19
C ARG A 12 13.15 22.67 -0.40
N LEU A 13 12.00 22.96 0.20
CA LEU A 13 10.71 22.56 -0.33
C LEU A 13 10.39 23.29 -1.64
N ALA A 14 10.69 24.60 -1.73
CA ALA A 14 10.56 25.37 -2.96
C ALA A 14 11.46 24.81 -4.09
N ASP A 15 12.70 24.47 -3.78
CA ASP A 15 13.64 23.84 -4.72
C ASP A 15 13.10 22.49 -5.22
N TRP A 16 12.53 21.67 -4.33
CA TRP A 16 11.89 20.42 -4.71
C TRP A 16 10.67 20.64 -5.63
N LEU A 17 9.79 21.59 -5.29
CA LEU A 17 8.63 21.94 -6.10
C LEU A 17 9.02 22.48 -7.48
N ALA A 18 10.12 23.23 -7.58
CA ALA A 18 10.65 23.69 -8.85
C ALA A 18 11.07 22.52 -9.76
N VAL A 19 11.69 21.48 -9.20
CA VAL A 19 12.00 20.25 -9.95
C VAL A 19 10.72 19.56 -10.43
N VAL A 20 9.69 19.45 -9.58
CA VAL A 20 8.40 18.87 -9.96
C VAL A 20 7.77 19.62 -11.13
N ASP A 21 7.83 20.96 -11.12
CA ASP A 21 7.30 21.78 -12.21
C ASP A 21 8.08 21.57 -13.53
N GLN A 22 9.41 21.47 -13.46
CA GLN A 22 10.27 21.23 -14.64
C GLN A 22 9.94 19.91 -15.34
N VAL A 23 9.55 18.87 -14.59
CA VAL A 23 9.25 17.55 -15.13
C VAL A 23 7.78 17.30 -15.44
N LYS A 24 6.90 18.31 -15.29
CA LYS A 24 5.43 18.15 -15.43
C LYS A 24 4.99 17.59 -16.79
N ASN A 25 5.73 17.92 -17.84
CA ASN A 25 5.44 17.49 -19.22
C ASN A 25 6.09 16.13 -19.59
N MET A 26 6.96 15.57 -18.75
CA MET A 26 7.58 14.25 -18.97
C MET A 26 6.58 13.12 -18.68
N PRO A 27 6.80 11.86 -19.12
CA PRO A 27 5.96 10.73 -18.71
C PRO A 27 5.83 10.63 -17.18
N ALA A 28 4.62 10.28 -16.68
CA ALA A 28 4.30 10.33 -15.25
C ALA A 28 5.27 9.57 -14.34
N VAL A 29 5.70 8.38 -14.75
CA VAL A 29 6.63 7.55 -13.98
C VAL A 29 8.04 8.14 -13.98
N LEU A 30 8.49 8.72 -15.10
CA LEU A 30 9.79 9.38 -15.18
C LEU A 30 9.82 10.64 -14.33
N ALA A 31 8.78 11.48 -14.41
CA ALA A 31 8.63 12.66 -13.57
C ALA A 31 8.63 12.30 -12.08
N ALA A 32 7.88 11.26 -11.69
CA ALA A 32 7.84 10.73 -10.33
C ALA A 32 9.21 10.21 -9.86
N ALA A 33 9.97 9.54 -10.73
CA ALA A 33 11.30 9.05 -10.41
C ALA A 33 12.32 10.18 -10.20
N ILE A 34 12.27 11.24 -11.03
CA ILE A 34 13.11 12.43 -10.87
C ILE A 34 12.72 13.20 -9.59
N ALA A 35 11.42 13.38 -9.33
CA ALA A 35 10.94 14.02 -8.11
C ALA A 35 11.34 13.24 -6.85
N TRP A 36 11.32 11.91 -6.90
CA TRP A 36 11.82 11.06 -5.83
C TRP A 36 13.33 11.22 -5.61
N GLU A 37 14.13 11.24 -6.68
CA GLU A 37 15.57 11.47 -6.57
C GLU A 37 15.87 12.84 -5.93
N ALA A 38 15.24 13.90 -6.42
CA ALA A 38 15.40 15.25 -5.88
C ALA A 38 14.97 15.34 -4.40
N TRP A 39 13.95 14.58 -3.99
CA TRP A 39 13.58 14.49 -2.58
C TRP A 39 14.70 13.86 -1.73
N GLN A 40 15.39 12.83 -2.24
CA GLN A 40 16.52 12.21 -1.55
C GLN A 40 17.74 13.14 -1.44
N ASP A 41 17.92 14.04 -2.41
CA ASP A 41 19.06 14.95 -2.44
C ASP A 41 18.80 16.22 -1.63
N PHE A 42 17.60 16.79 -1.71
CA PHE A 42 17.25 18.04 -1.00
C PHE A 42 16.86 17.80 0.46
N GLU A 43 16.37 16.60 0.80
CA GLU A 43 15.86 16.26 2.14
C GLU A 43 15.02 17.41 2.74
N PRO A 44 13.93 17.83 2.05
CA PRO A 44 13.29 19.10 2.32
C PRO A 44 12.61 19.17 3.68
N LEU A 45 12.31 18.03 4.32
CA LEU A 45 11.70 17.98 5.66
C LEU A 45 12.60 17.21 6.63
N GLN A 46 13.09 17.88 7.67
CA GLN A 46 14.10 17.36 8.61
C GLN A 46 13.64 16.09 9.36
N HIS A 47 12.34 15.98 9.63
CA HIS A 47 11.76 14.90 10.43
C HIS A 47 10.80 13.99 9.68
N GLN A 48 10.50 14.32 8.43
CA GLN A 48 9.41 13.69 7.68
C GLN A 48 9.89 13.19 6.31
N HIS A 49 11.13 12.72 6.22
CA HIS A 49 11.69 12.19 4.97
C HIS A 49 10.83 11.08 4.34
N TRP A 50 10.09 10.33 5.16
CA TRP A 50 9.16 9.29 4.72
C TRP A 50 8.03 9.83 3.80
N LEU A 51 7.68 11.12 3.93
CA LEU A 51 6.60 11.77 3.19
C LEU A 51 6.88 11.80 1.68
N GLY A 52 8.14 11.81 1.25
CA GLY A 52 8.51 11.82 -0.17
C GLY A 52 7.89 10.67 -0.96
N THR A 53 7.75 9.49 -0.36
CA THR A 53 7.11 8.34 -1.04
C THR A 53 5.62 8.57 -1.28
N LEU A 54 4.94 9.25 -0.35
CA LEU A 54 3.52 9.59 -0.48
C LEU A 54 3.30 10.74 -1.46
N LEU A 55 4.17 11.74 -1.47
CA LEU A 55 4.10 12.85 -2.43
C LEU A 55 4.31 12.35 -3.85
N VAL A 56 5.31 11.49 -4.07
CA VAL A 56 5.57 10.85 -5.38
C VAL A 56 4.39 9.98 -5.82
N ALA A 57 3.78 9.22 -4.90
CA ALA A 57 2.54 8.50 -5.18
C ALA A 57 1.37 9.45 -5.51
N GLY A 58 1.29 10.60 -4.83
CA GLY A 58 0.33 11.67 -5.10
C GLY A 58 0.50 12.26 -6.50
N LEU A 59 1.75 12.49 -6.96
CA LEU A 59 2.04 12.96 -8.32
C LEU A 59 1.55 11.97 -9.37
N LEU A 60 1.76 10.67 -9.17
CA LEU A 60 1.23 9.64 -10.08
C LEU A 60 -0.30 9.64 -10.13
N ARG A 61 -0.94 9.85 -8.98
CA ARG A 61 -2.40 9.90 -8.87
C ARG A 61 -2.99 11.15 -9.51
N GLN A 62 -2.41 12.31 -9.25
CA GLN A 62 -2.79 13.59 -9.86
C GLN A 62 -2.71 13.52 -11.40
N ARG A 63 -1.72 12.81 -11.92
CA ARG A 63 -1.52 12.62 -13.36
C ARG A 63 -2.31 11.44 -13.96
N GLY A 64 -3.19 10.81 -13.18
CA GLY A 64 -4.05 9.71 -13.65
C GLY A 64 -3.32 8.40 -13.95
N LYS A 65 -2.03 8.26 -13.66
CA LYS A 65 -1.29 7.02 -13.92
C LYS A 65 -1.69 5.91 -12.96
N VAL A 66 -1.98 6.26 -11.70
CA VAL A 66 -2.54 5.37 -10.67
C VAL A 66 -3.66 6.12 -9.95
N GLY A 67 -4.89 6.02 -10.48
CA GLY A 67 -6.03 6.80 -9.96
C GLY A 67 -6.71 6.20 -8.72
N SER A 68 -6.67 4.86 -8.57
CA SER A 68 -7.48 4.12 -7.59
C SER A 68 -6.92 4.14 -6.16
N HIS A 69 -5.62 4.35 -5.99
CA HIS A 69 -4.94 4.31 -4.69
C HIS A 69 -3.63 5.10 -4.75
N LEU A 70 -2.97 5.29 -3.60
CA LEU A 70 -1.59 5.78 -3.56
C LEU A 70 -0.65 4.62 -3.89
N PHE A 71 0.14 4.78 -4.95
CA PHE A 71 1.09 3.77 -5.39
C PHE A 71 2.13 3.45 -4.30
N CYS A 72 2.29 2.16 -3.98
CA CYS A 72 3.19 1.72 -2.90
C CYS A 72 4.64 1.58 -3.39
N LEU A 73 5.32 2.71 -3.63
CA LEU A 73 6.71 2.71 -4.12
C LEU A 73 7.69 1.96 -3.19
N ASN A 74 7.44 1.99 -1.87
CA ASN A 74 8.26 1.30 -0.88
C ASN A 74 8.32 -0.23 -1.09
N ALA A 75 7.27 -0.84 -1.65
CA ALA A 75 7.26 -2.27 -1.95
C ALA A 75 8.39 -2.65 -2.92
N GLY A 76 8.60 -1.83 -3.95
CA GLY A 76 9.65 -2.03 -4.94
C GLY A 76 11.03 -1.52 -4.48
N LEU A 77 11.09 -0.39 -3.75
CA LEU A 77 12.35 0.12 -3.21
C LEU A 77 13.03 -0.88 -2.26
N ARG A 78 12.24 -1.72 -1.57
CA ARG A 78 12.75 -2.81 -0.72
C ARG A 78 13.36 -3.96 -1.52
N ILE A 79 12.93 -4.16 -2.76
CA ILE A 79 13.43 -5.23 -3.66
C ILE A 79 14.73 -4.77 -4.34
N VAL A 80 14.80 -3.49 -4.75
CA VAL A 80 15.97 -2.96 -5.46
C VAL A 80 17.18 -2.79 -4.52
N PRO A 81 18.39 -3.29 -4.91
CA PRO A 81 19.60 -3.20 -4.09
C PRO A 81 19.94 -1.78 -3.63
N ARG A 82 20.42 -1.67 -2.38
CA ARG A 82 20.73 -0.37 -1.77
C ARG A 82 21.86 0.34 -2.52
N GLU A 83 22.83 -0.41 -3.01
CA GLU A 83 24.02 0.08 -3.72
C GLU A 83 23.62 0.81 -4.99
N ARG A 84 22.63 0.29 -5.73
CA ARG A 84 22.08 0.96 -6.91
C ARG A 84 21.31 2.22 -6.53
N ARG A 85 20.48 2.15 -5.48
CA ARG A 85 19.67 3.30 -5.00
C ARG A 85 20.51 4.44 -4.42
N LYS A 86 21.69 4.14 -3.87
CA LYS A 86 22.63 5.12 -3.28
C LYS A 86 23.90 5.29 -4.11
N SER A 87 23.90 4.89 -5.38
CA SER A 87 25.03 5.08 -6.29
C SER A 87 25.39 6.56 -6.41
N ALA A 88 26.68 6.88 -6.51
CA ALA A 88 27.13 8.24 -6.83
C ALA A 88 26.69 8.67 -8.25
N VAL A 89 26.50 7.70 -9.15
CA VAL A 89 26.10 7.93 -10.53
C VAL A 89 24.59 8.14 -10.61
N ARG A 90 24.17 9.35 -10.98
CA ARG A 90 22.75 9.76 -11.09
C ARG A 90 21.92 8.84 -11.98
N SER A 91 22.40 8.49 -13.17
CA SER A 91 21.67 7.58 -14.08
C SER A 91 21.42 6.21 -13.46
N THR A 92 22.35 5.71 -12.63
CA THR A 92 22.19 4.44 -11.91
C THR A 92 21.09 4.55 -10.85
N ARG A 93 21.05 5.66 -10.09
CA ARG A 93 19.98 5.90 -9.11
C ARG A 93 18.62 6.02 -9.79
N LEU A 94 18.53 6.77 -10.88
CA LEU A 94 17.28 6.96 -11.62
C LEU A 94 16.74 5.64 -12.17
N LEU A 95 17.61 4.82 -12.79
CA LEU A 95 17.25 3.46 -13.21
C LEU A 95 16.79 2.59 -12.04
N ALA A 96 17.46 2.67 -10.89
CA ALA A 96 17.06 1.92 -9.70
C ALA A 96 15.66 2.31 -9.19
N VAL A 97 15.27 3.58 -9.33
CA VAL A 97 13.94 4.06 -8.95
C VAL A 97 12.89 3.61 -9.96
N LEU A 98 13.20 3.64 -11.26
CA LEU A 98 12.32 3.11 -12.30
C LEU A 98 12.09 1.60 -12.14
N ASP A 99 13.15 0.85 -11.83
CA ASP A 99 13.04 -0.58 -11.49
C ASP A 99 12.17 -0.77 -10.24
N ALA A 100 12.30 0.08 -9.22
CA ALA A 100 11.44 0.03 -8.05
C ALA A 100 9.96 0.28 -8.38
N PHE A 101 9.64 1.18 -9.33
CA PHE A 101 8.27 1.32 -9.83
C PHE A 101 7.78 0.03 -10.51
N ALA A 102 8.61 -0.59 -11.35
CA ALA A 102 8.25 -1.85 -12.01
C ALA A 102 8.01 -2.98 -10.99
N GLU A 103 8.91 -3.14 -10.02
CA GLU A 103 8.81 -4.16 -8.97
C GLU A 103 7.59 -3.95 -8.06
N ALA A 104 7.31 -2.70 -7.67
CA ALA A 104 6.12 -2.38 -6.88
C ALA A 104 4.82 -2.68 -7.66
N ALA A 105 4.78 -2.38 -8.96
CA ALA A 105 3.62 -2.70 -9.80
C ALA A 105 3.45 -4.23 -9.96
N ALA A 106 4.54 -4.96 -10.20
CA ALA A 106 4.52 -6.42 -10.31
C ALA A 106 4.08 -7.09 -8.99
N ALA A 107 4.57 -6.60 -7.85
CA ALA A 107 4.15 -7.08 -6.53
C ALA A 107 2.65 -6.82 -6.28
N GLY A 108 2.16 -5.64 -6.68
CA GLY A 108 0.73 -5.31 -6.58
C GLY A 108 -0.16 -6.24 -7.42
N LEU A 109 0.24 -6.53 -8.67
CA LEU A 109 -0.49 -7.48 -9.53
C LEU A 109 -0.53 -8.88 -8.93
N LYS A 110 0.60 -9.39 -8.41
CA LYS A 110 0.65 -10.70 -7.74
C LYS A 110 -0.27 -10.76 -6.52
N GLU A 111 -0.35 -9.68 -5.74
CA GLU A 111 -1.27 -9.63 -4.60
C GLU A 111 -2.73 -9.62 -5.07
N LEU A 112 -3.08 -8.88 -6.14
CA LEU A 112 -4.43 -8.92 -6.71
C LEU A 112 -4.82 -10.33 -7.18
N ASP A 113 -3.90 -11.05 -7.84
CA ASP A 113 -4.13 -12.44 -8.24
C ASP A 113 -4.36 -13.34 -7.01
N ARG A 114 -3.55 -13.17 -5.95
CA ARG A 114 -3.71 -13.90 -4.68
C ARG A 114 -5.08 -13.62 -4.05
N LEU A 115 -5.51 -12.37 -4.01
CA LEU A 115 -6.81 -11.96 -3.47
C LEU A 115 -7.97 -12.53 -4.31
N ALA A 116 -7.86 -12.50 -5.64
CA ALA A 116 -8.87 -13.07 -6.53
C ALA A 116 -9.01 -14.60 -6.36
N LEU A 117 -7.89 -15.31 -6.22
CA LEU A 117 -7.91 -16.75 -5.92
C LEU A 117 -8.54 -17.05 -4.55
N ALA A 118 -8.17 -16.30 -3.51
CA ALA A 118 -8.75 -16.47 -2.18
C ALA A 118 -10.26 -16.21 -2.18
N LYS A 119 -10.71 -15.15 -2.87
CA LYS A 119 -12.14 -14.86 -3.07
C LYS A 119 -12.86 -16.04 -3.72
N GLY A 120 -12.35 -16.53 -4.85
CA GLY A 120 -12.97 -17.65 -5.57
C GLY A 120 -13.02 -18.94 -4.75
N GLN A 121 -12.03 -19.21 -3.89
CA GLN A 121 -12.06 -20.35 -2.96
C GLN A 121 -13.15 -20.20 -1.90
N MET A 122 -13.28 -19.01 -1.30
CA MET A 122 -14.32 -18.70 -0.32
C MET A 122 -15.72 -18.76 -0.93
N GLU A 123 -15.93 -18.23 -2.13
CA GLU A 123 -17.22 -18.22 -2.83
C GLU A 123 -17.75 -19.62 -3.15
N ARG A 124 -16.88 -20.65 -3.27
CA ARG A 124 -17.32 -22.05 -3.42
C ARG A 124 -18.20 -22.51 -2.26
N ARG A 125 -18.04 -21.93 -1.06
CA ARG A 125 -18.86 -22.23 0.13
C ARG A 125 -20.28 -21.65 0.04
N LEU A 126 -20.56 -20.77 -0.92
CA LEU A 126 -21.87 -20.13 -1.13
C LEU A 126 -22.87 -21.01 -1.90
N ARG A 127 -22.41 -22.02 -2.65
CA ARG A 127 -23.25 -22.77 -3.62
C ARG A 127 -24.52 -23.41 -3.05
N ASN A 128 -24.53 -23.75 -1.77
CA ASN A 128 -25.67 -24.40 -1.11
C ASN A 128 -26.33 -23.50 -0.04
N ARG A 129 -26.15 -22.17 -0.13
CA ARG A 129 -26.57 -21.25 0.93
C ARG A 129 -27.90 -20.57 0.65
N ARG A 130 -28.59 -20.25 1.75
CA ARG A 130 -29.83 -19.50 1.72
C ARG A 130 -29.56 -18.09 1.20
N LYS A 131 -30.52 -17.54 0.46
CA LYS A 131 -30.44 -16.18 -0.12
C LYS A 131 -30.20 -15.07 0.93
N ASN A 132 -30.52 -15.31 2.20
CA ASN A 132 -30.40 -14.36 3.31
C ASN A 132 -29.13 -14.53 4.17
N SER A 133 -28.15 -15.31 3.72
CA SER A 133 -26.89 -15.48 4.46
C SER A 133 -26.02 -14.21 4.40
N SER A 134 -25.41 -13.83 5.51
CA SER A 134 -24.38 -12.76 5.55
C SER A 134 -22.99 -13.24 5.12
N LEU A 135 -22.84 -14.52 4.71
CA LEU A 135 -21.55 -15.08 4.29
C LEU A 135 -20.90 -14.35 3.09
N PRO A 136 -21.63 -13.93 2.03
CA PRO A 136 -21.04 -13.11 0.97
C PRO A 136 -20.46 -11.80 1.49
N ALA A 137 -21.16 -11.15 2.42
CA ALA A 137 -20.69 -9.90 3.02
C ALA A 137 -19.46 -10.13 3.92
N LEU A 138 -19.37 -11.27 4.60
CA LEU A 138 -18.15 -11.65 5.33
C LEU A 138 -16.95 -11.84 4.38
N ILE A 139 -17.15 -12.44 3.21
CA ILE A 139 -16.09 -12.60 2.20
C ILE A 139 -15.54 -11.23 1.78
N GLU A 140 -16.42 -10.30 1.42
CA GLU A 140 -16.00 -8.94 1.04
C GLU A 140 -15.29 -8.22 2.20
N LEU A 141 -15.79 -8.34 3.43
CA LEU A 141 -15.18 -7.73 4.61
C LEU A 141 -13.77 -8.27 4.86
N VAL A 142 -13.59 -9.59 4.75
CA VAL A 142 -12.31 -10.27 4.96
C VAL A 142 -11.31 -9.90 3.86
N LEU A 143 -11.74 -9.74 2.60
CA LEU A 143 -10.87 -9.28 1.53
C LEU A 143 -10.47 -7.80 1.69
N ALA A 144 -11.41 -6.97 2.17
CA ALA A 144 -11.15 -5.55 2.41
C ALA A 144 -10.26 -5.30 3.63
N ARG A 145 -10.29 -6.19 4.63
CA ARG A 145 -9.54 -6.05 5.88
C ARG A 145 -8.75 -7.32 6.19
N PRO A 146 -7.40 -7.28 6.14
CA PRO A 146 -6.57 -8.47 6.25
C PRO A 146 -6.71 -9.23 7.58
N VAL A 147 -7.23 -8.55 8.62
CA VAL A 147 -7.52 -9.13 9.93
C VAL A 147 -8.87 -8.60 10.43
N VAL A 148 -9.76 -9.51 10.80
CA VAL A 148 -11.10 -9.18 11.33
C VAL A 148 -11.34 -9.85 12.69
N SER A 149 -12.03 -9.17 13.60
CA SER A 149 -12.45 -9.75 14.90
C SER A 149 -13.95 -10.06 14.88
N ALA A 150 -14.42 -10.89 15.82
CA ALA A 150 -15.84 -11.24 15.91
C ALA A 150 -16.71 -10.01 16.19
N GLY A 151 -16.21 -9.08 17.02
CA GLY A 151 -16.88 -7.80 17.28
C GLY A 151 -16.96 -6.93 16.03
N LEU A 152 -15.89 -6.87 15.24
CA LEU A 152 -15.89 -6.12 13.98
C LEU A 152 -16.89 -6.72 12.97
N ILE A 153 -16.87 -8.04 12.79
CA ILE A 153 -17.81 -8.73 11.89
C ILE A 153 -19.25 -8.48 12.33
N ALA A 154 -19.54 -8.63 13.62
CA ALA A 154 -20.86 -8.39 14.18
C ALA A 154 -21.36 -6.97 13.91
N ALA A 155 -20.49 -5.97 14.09
CA ALA A 155 -20.81 -4.57 13.85
C ALA A 155 -21.05 -4.27 12.36
N GLU A 156 -20.14 -4.69 11.48
CA GLU A 156 -20.22 -4.41 10.03
C GLU A 156 -21.37 -5.17 9.36
N LEU A 157 -21.61 -6.42 9.76
CA LEU A 157 -22.67 -7.26 9.19
C LEU A 157 -24.02 -7.14 9.93
N LYS A 158 -24.08 -6.35 11.01
CA LYS A 158 -25.27 -6.14 11.86
C LYS A 158 -25.88 -7.44 12.37
N ILE A 159 -25.02 -8.34 12.86
CA ILE A 159 -25.39 -9.64 13.43
C ILE A 159 -24.85 -9.77 14.86
N SER A 160 -25.28 -10.81 15.60
CA SER A 160 -24.69 -11.10 16.91
C SER A 160 -23.25 -11.59 16.78
N GLN A 161 -22.41 -11.38 17.82
CA GLN A 161 -21.05 -11.93 17.83
C GLN A 161 -21.03 -13.46 17.73
N ARG A 162 -22.06 -14.15 18.25
CA ARG A 162 -22.20 -15.59 18.09
C ARG A 162 -22.41 -15.97 16.62
N ALA A 163 -23.34 -15.31 15.93
CA ALA A 163 -23.55 -15.54 14.50
C ALA A 163 -22.29 -15.21 13.66
N ALA A 164 -21.54 -14.17 14.04
CA ALA A 164 -20.25 -13.88 13.41
C ALA A 164 -19.24 -15.03 13.56
N LEU A 165 -19.13 -15.62 14.76
CA LEU A 165 -18.27 -16.79 15.00
C LEU A 165 -18.71 -18.01 14.19
N ASP A 166 -20.02 -18.23 14.06
CA ASP A 166 -20.56 -19.32 13.24
C ASP A 166 -20.18 -19.15 11.76
N LEU A 167 -20.32 -17.92 11.22
CA LEU A 167 -19.91 -17.60 9.85
C LEU A 167 -18.40 -17.74 9.62
N VAL A 168 -17.58 -17.35 10.60
CA VAL A 168 -16.12 -17.51 10.56
C VAL A 168 -15.73 -18.98 10.48
N ALA A 169 -16.34 -19.83 11.32
CA ALA A 169 -16.10 -21.27 11.29
C ALA A 169 -16.54 -21.89 9.95
N GLU A 170 -17.66 -21.42 9.41
CA GLU A 170 -18.19 -21.87 8.12
C GLU A 170 -17.28 -21.50 6.94
N LEU A 171 -16.73 -20.27 6.96
CA LEU A 171 -15.81 -19.78 5.94
C LEU A 171 -14.41 -20.42 6.06
N ALA A 172 -14.13 -21.08 7.20
CA ALA A 172 -12.85 -21.72 7.52
C ALA A 172 -11.64 -20.78 7.40
N ILE A 173 -11.82 -19.49 7.72
CA ILE A 173 -10.73 -18.52 7.79
C ILE A 173 -9.88 -18.78 9.05
N ARG A 174 -8.57 -18.59 8.92
CA ARG A 174 -7.60 -18.98 9.93
C ARG A 174 -7.54 -17.97 11.06
N GLU A 175 -7.47 -18.45 12.30
CA GLU A 175 -7.17 -17.57 13.44
C GLU A 175 -5.69 -17.12 13.38
N VAL A 176 -5.47 -15.81 13.46
CA VAL A 176 -4.14 -15.17 13.39
C VAL A 176 -3.53 -15.00 14.78
N THR A 177 -4.37 -14.85 15.81
CA THR A 177 -3.94 -14.50 17.17
C THR A 177 -3.38 -15.67 17.99
N GLY A 178 -3.80 -16.91 17.71
CA GLY A 178 -3.40 -18.09 18.48
C GLY A 178 -3.75 -18.03 19.98
N ARG A 179 -4.78 -17.27 20.36
CA ARG A 179 -5.14 -16.98 21.76
C ARG A 179 -6.61 -17.27 21.99
N GLY A 180 -6.95 -17.88 23.13
CA GLY A 180 -8.35 -18.21 23.47
C GLY A 180 -9.30 -17.01 23.62
N ARG A 181 -8.79 -15.79 23.82
CA ARG A 181 -9.57 -14.53 23.93
C ARG A 181 -9.08 -13.49 22.93
N TYR A 182 -9.97 -12.56 22.55
CA TYR A 182 -9.71 -11.50 21.57
C TYR A 182 -9.22 -12.02 20.22
N ARG A 183 -9.89 -13.08 19.75
CA ARG A 183 -9.55 -13.76 18.50
C ARG A 183 -9.74 -12.84 17.30
N ALA A 184 -8.82 -12.96 16.36
CA ALA A 184 -8.91 -12.34 15.06
C ALA A 184 -8.54 -13.35 13.96
N TRP A 185 -9.16 -13.18 12.81
CA TRP A 185 -9.05 -14.10 11.68
C TRP A 185 -8.60 -13.39 10.42
N GLY A 186 -7.92 -14.14 9.56
CA GLY A 186 -7.50 -13.72 8.24
C GLY A 186 -7.49 -14.92 7.29
N PHE A 187 -7.37 -14.63 6.00
CA PHE A 187 -7.33 -15.64 4.93
C PHE A 187 -5.89 -15.87 4.40
N GLY A 188 -4.90 -15.35 5.13
CA GLY A 188 -3.46 -15.45 4.84
C GLY A 188 -2.82 -16.75 5.30
#